data_AF-A0A382W1H9-F1
#
_entry.id   AF-A0A382W1H9-F1
#
_cell.length_a   1.000
_cell.length_b   1.000
_cell.length_c   1.000
_cell.angle_alpha   90.00
_cell.angle_beta   90.00
_cell.angle_gamma   90.00
#
_symmetry.space_group_name_H-M   'P 1'
#
loop_
_entity.id
_entity.type
_entity.pdbx_description
1 polymer ?
#
loop_
_entity_poly.entity_id
_entity_poly.type
_entity_poly.pdbx_seq_one_letter_code
_entity_poly.pdbx_strand_id
1 'polypeptide(L)' 'MKVSDLHTIHVEESGNQNGKPVIFLHGGPGGGIEPVYRRYFNPKKWRIIIFDQRGCGKSLPHAELEENTTW' A
#
# COMPACT_ATOMS: atom_id res chain seq x y z
N MET A 1 -3.40 8.28 -4.45
CA MET A 1 -3.18 8.08 -5.90
C MET A 1 -4.48 7.61 -6.53
N LYS A 2 -5.09 8.37 -7.45
CA LYS A 2 -6.30 7.94 -8.17
C LYS A 2 -5.94 6.79 -9.12
N VAL A 3 -6.67 5.67 -9.08
CA VAL A 3 -6.41 4.47 -9.90
C VAL A 3 -7.60 4.04 -10.77
N SER A 4 -8.77 4.61 -10.53
CA SER A 4 -9.95 4.55 -11.39
C SER A 4 -10.83 5.77 -11.10
N ASP A 5 -11.98 5.88 -11.75
CA ASP A 5 -12.94 6.95 -11.41
C ASP A 5 -13.54 6.79 -10.02
N LEU A 6 -13.54 5.57 -9.48
CA LEU A 6 -14.03 5.27 -8.14
C LEU A 6 -12.92 5.30 -7.07
N HIS A 7 -11.77 4.67 -7.34
CA HIS A 7 -10.80 4.34 -6.29
C HIS A 7 -9.60 5.30 -6.22
N THR A 8 -9.24 5.66 -4.98
CA THR A 8 -8.00 6.35 -4.64
C THR A 8 -7.22 5.57 -3.59
N ILE A 9 -5.96 5.24 -3.92
CA ILE A 9 -5.06 4.45 -3.08
C ILE A 9 -4.19 5.33 -2.18
N HIS A 10 -4.15 5.03 -0.88
CA HIS A 10 -3.18 5.60 0.06
C HIS A 10 -1.83 4.91 -0.10
N VAL A 11 -0.76 5.70 -0.26
CA VAL A 11 0.62 5.21 -0.47
C VAL A 11 1.53 5.93 0.52
N GLU A 12 2.43 5.17 1.16
CA GLU A 12 3.50 5.72 1.99
C GLU A 12 4.86 5.26 1.45
N GLU A 13 5.84 6.17 1.55
CA GLU A 13 7.22 5.89 1.22
C GLU A 13 8.11 6.05 2.47
N SER A 14 9.14 5.22 2.60
CA SER A 14 10.07 5.24 3.74
C SER A 14 11.44 4.64 3.39
N GLY A 15 12.41 4.83 4.29
CA GLY A 15 13.77 4.30 4.12
C GLY A 15 14.65 5.22 3.30
N ASN A 16 15.50 4.64 2.45
CA ASN A 16 16.47 5.38 1.65
C ASN A 16 15.86 5.69 0.27
N GLN A 17 15.67 6.96 -0.05
CA GLN A 17 15.15 7.44 -1.35
C GLN A 17 15.94 6.91 -2.55
N ASN A 18 17.24 6.64 -2.36
CA ASN A 18 18.16 6.11 -3.37
C ASN A 18 18.44 4.60 -3.20
N GLY A 19 17.73 3.94 -2.26
CA GLY A 19 17.85 2.51 -2.02
C GLY A 19 17.19 1.68 -3.12
N LYS A 20 17.42 0.36 -3.09
CA LYS A 20 16.71 -0.57 -3.99
C LYS A 20 15.20 -0.50 -3.71
N PRO A 21 14.33 -0.37 -4.73
CA PRO A 21 12.89 -0.25 -4.49
C PRO A 21 12.31 -1.59 -4.02
N VAL A 22 11.36 -1.52 -3.09
CA VAL A 22 10.54 -2.66 -2.67
C VAL A 22 9.11 -2.21 -2.44
N ILE A 23 8.15 -3.05 -2.86
CA ILE A 23 6.72 -2.86 -2.62
C ILE A 23 6.26 -3.93 -1.63
N PHE A 24 5.59 -3.52 -0.56
CA PHE A 24 4.94 -4.43 0.38
C PHE A 24 3.46 -4.58 0.03
N LEU A 25 2.98 -5.82 -0.02
CA LEU A 25 1.57 -6.16 -0.20
C LEU A 25 1.04 -6.73 1.12
N HIS A 26 0.08 -6.04 1.75
CA HIS A 26 -0.58 -6.57 2.94
C HIS A 26 -1.53 -7.74 2.60
N GLY A 27 -1.84 -8.56 3.60
CA GLY A 27 -2.75 -9.70 3.48
C GLY A 27 -4.23 -9.35 3.69
N GLY A 28 -5.06 -10.39 3.88
CA GLY A 28 -6.50 -10.29 4.06
C GLY A 28 -7.26 -11.07 2.97
N PRO A 29 -7.73 -10.44 1.88
CA PRO A 29 -7.54 -9.05 1.45
C PRO A 29 -8.27 -8.03 2.35
N GLY A 30 -7.98 -6.73 2.18
CA GLY A 30 -8.62 -5.65 2.95
C GLY A 30 -8.03 -5.37 4.34
N GLY A 31 -6.87 -5.92 4.68
CA GLY A 31 -6.24 -5.71 6.00
C GLY A 31 -5.64 -4.32 6.22
N GLY A 32 -5.21 -3.65 5.15
CA GLY A 32 -4.50 -2.37 5.22
C GLY A 32 -3.05 -2.48 5.71
N ILE A 33 -2.35 -1.36 5.70
CA ILE A 33 -0.95 -1.22 6.13
C ILE A 33 -0.84 -0.78 7.59
N GLU A 34 0.15 -1.32 8.29
CA GLU A 34 0.54 -0.88 9.62
C GLU A 34 2.00 -0.38 9.64
N PRO A 35 2.37 0.54 10.55
CA PRO A 35 3.74 1.06 10.64
C PRO A 35 4.81 -0.02 10.84
N VAL A 36 4.44 -1.16 11.44
CA VAL A 36 5.35 -2.29 11.68
C VAL A 36 5.89 -2.90 10.39
N TYR A 37 5.13 -2.86 9.29
CA TYR A 37 5.54 -3.49 8.02
C TYR A 37 6.78 -2.84 7.41
N ARG A 38 7.03 -1.55 7.68
CA ARG A 38 8.25 -0.85 7.23
C ARG A 38 9.52 -1.41 7.89
N ARG A 39 9.39 -2.09 9.04
CA ARG A 39 10.52 -2.63 9.81
C ARG A 39 11.04 -3.97 9.28
N TYR A 40 10.36 -4.59 8.32
CA TYR A 40 10.85 -5.82 7.66
C TYR A 40 12.03 -5.55 6.72
N PHE A 41 12.25 -4.30 6.34
CA PHE A 41 13.28 -3.90 5.38
C PHE A 41 14.35 -3.05 6.06
N ASN A 42 15.61 -3.26 5.69
CA ASN A 42 16.70 -2.41 6.16
C ASN A 42 16.56 -0.99 5.57
N PRO A 43 16.31 0.06 6.38
CA PRO A 43 15.98 1.38 5.87
C PRO A 43 17.16 2.09 5.18
N LYS A 44 18.40 1.63 5.37
CA LYS A 44 19.56 2.19 4.65
C LYS A 44 19.72 1.62 3.24
N LYS A 45 19.18 0.42 2.99
CA LYS A 45 19.34 -0.31 1.72
C LYS A 45 18.13 -0.16 0.79
N TRP A 46 16.94 0.03 1.36
CA TRP A 46 15.68 -0.06 0.62
C TRP A 46 14.93 1.27 0.57
N ARG A 47 14.37 1.58 -0.61
CA ARG A 47 13.28 2.55 -0.81
C ARG A 47 11.97 1.78 -0.68
N ILE A 48 11.32 1.94 0.46
CA ILE A 48 10.19 1.10 0.88
C ILE A 48 8.90 1.80 0.49
N ILE A 49 8.10 1.16 -0.36
CA ILE A 49 6.77 1.62 -0.76
C ILE A 49 5.75 0.66 -0.16
N ILE A 50 4.82 1.20 0.62
CA ILE A 50 3.70 0.45 1.18
C ILE A 50 2.40 1.17 0.81
N PHE A 51 1.31 0.44 0.60
CA PHE A 51 0.03 1.03 0.22
C PHE A 51 -1.15 0.18 0.70
N ASP A 52 -2.27 0.86 0.94
CA ASP A 52 -3.54 0.21 1.24
C ASP A 52 -4.24 -0.21 -0.06
N GLN A 53 -4.61 -1.47 -0.21
CA GLN A 53 -5.40 -1.94 -1.37
C GLN A 53 -6.76 -1.22 -1.46
N ARG A 54 -7.48 -1.41 -2.58
CA ARG A 54 -8.83 -0.84 -2.78
C ARG A 54 -9.74 -1.22 -1.61
N GLY A 55 -10.55 -0.27 -1.15
CA GLY A 55 -11.56 -0.54 -0.12
C GLY A 55 -11.06 -0.70 1.31
N CYS A 56 -9.77 -0.51 1.63
CA CYS A 56 -9.26 -0.73 2.99
C CYS A 56 -8.31 0.35 3.49
N GLY A 57 -8.04 0.33 4.81
CA GLY A 57 -7.12 1.25 5.45
C GLY A 57 -7.51 2.71 5.22
N LYS A 58 -6.60 3.50 4.68
CA LYS A 58 -6.81 4.90 4.29
C LYS A 58 -7.13 5.09 2.81
N SER A 59 -7.21 4.00 2.03
CA SER A 59 -7.70 4.07 0.65
C SER A 59 -9.20 4.35 0.64
N LEU A 60 -9.65 5.05 -0.41
CA LEU A 60 -11.01 5.53 -0.55
C LEU A 60 -11.66 4.97 -1.83
N PRO A 61 -12.97 4.65 -1.79
CA PRO A 61 -13.84 4.68 -0.61
C PRO A 61 -13.56 3.49 0.33
N HIS A 62 -13.75 3.68 1.64
CA HIS A 62 -13.55 2.60 2.61
C HIS A 62 -14.67 1.55 2.48
N ALA A 63 -14.29 0.27 2.54
CA ALA A 63 -15.14 -0.91 2.36
C ALA A 63 -15.81 -1.05 0.97
N GLU A 64 -15.36 -0.30 -0.03
CA GLU A 64 -15.85 -0.43 -1.40
C GLU A 64 -15.33 -1.72 -2.07
N LEU A 65 -16.25 -2.45 -2.70
CA LEU A 65 -15.99 -3.74 -3.35
C LEU A 65 -16.07 -3.66 -4.88
N GLU A 66 -16.68 -2.62 -5.43
CA GLU A 66 -16.69 -2.41 -6.89
C GLU A 66 -15.26 -2.33 -7.43
N GLU A 67 -15.04 -2.92 -8.60
CA GLU A 67 -13.72 -3.03 -9.24
C GLU A 67 -12.65 -3.76 -8.38
N ASN A 68 -13.02 -4.49 -7.33
CA ASN A 68 -12.08 -5.30 -6.53
C ASN A 68 -12.04 -6.75 -7.02
N THR A 69 -11.64 -6.93 -8.28
CA THR A 69 -11.69 -8.20 -9.02
C THR A 69 -10.28 -8.79 -9.20
N THR A 70 -10.18 -10.11 -9.37
CA THR A 70 -8.89 -10.82 -9.51
C THR A 70 -8.61 -11.36 -10.91
N TRP A 71 -9.38 -10.94 -11.92
CA TRP A 71 -9.27 -11.39 -13.31
C TRP A 71 -8.83 -10.27 -14.25
#